data_AF-A0A455U3V9-F1
#
_entry.id   AF-A0A455U3V9-F1
#
_cell.length_a   1.000
_cell.length_b   1.000
_cell.length_c   1.000
_cell.angle_alpha   90.00
_cell.angle_beta   90.00
_cell.angle_gamma   90.00
#
_symmetry.space_group_name_H-M   'P 1'
#
loop_
_entity.id
_entity.type
_entity.pdbx_description
1 polymer ?
#
loop_
_entity_poly.entity_id
_entity_poly.type
_entity_poly.pdbx_seq_one_letter_code
_entity_poly.pdbx_strand_id
1 'polypeptide(L)'
;MRNIKDDGSDSSTEKGVLTVKQLLEDSSLTIPEYQRPYKWTPRNINQLFADIVLHKDKSAYRLGTVVFTRRPMIKTPVKLNATLWMASSVHLV
;
A
#
# COMPACT_ATOMS: atom_id res chain seq x y z
N MET A 1 23.43 -30.95 22.55
CA MET A 1 22.38 -29.94 22.33
C MET A 1 22.88 -28.89 21.34
N ARG A 2 22.24 -28.73 20.18
CA ARG A 2 22.43 -27.53 19.34
C ARG A 2 21.19 -26.68 19.50
N ASN A 3 21.32 -25.51 20.13
CA ASN A 3 20.23 -24.55 20.22
C ASN A 3 20.04 -23.94 18.84
N ILE A 4 18.95 -24.33 18.19
CA ILE A 4 18.40 -23.63 17.04
C ILE A 4 18.00 -22.25 17.57
N LYS A 5 18.72 -21.23 17.12
CA LYS A 5 18.34 -19.84 17.33
C LYS A 5 17.23 -19.60 16.31
N ASP A 6 15.99 -19.53 16.79
CA ASP A 6 14.84 -19.09 16.00
C ASP A 6 15.19 -17.73 15.38
N ASP A 7 15.40 -17.69 14.07
CA ASP A 7 15.47 -16.47 13.27
C ASP A 7 14.06 -16.01 12.95
N GLY A 8 13.30 -15.72 14.00
CA GLY A 8 12.03 -15.00 13.88
C GLY A 8 12.30 -13.59 13.36
N SER A 9 12.29 -13.41 12.04
CA SER A 9 12.22 -12.09 11.42
C SER A 9 10.83 -11.51 11.71
N ASP A 10 10.68 -10.94 12.90
CA ASP A 10 9.44 -10.31 13.34
C ASP A 10 9.30 -9.00 12.56
N SER A 11 8.58 -9.03 11.44
CA SER A 11 8.25 -7.85 10.66
C SER A 11 7.25 -7.00 11.45
N SER A 12 7.76 -6.21 12.39
CA SER A 12 6.96 -5.36 13.27
C SER A 12 6.20 -4.32 12.46
N THR A 13 4.90 -4.56 12.25
CA THR A 13 4.02 -3.57 11.63
C THR A 13 3.75 -2.46 12.62
N GLU A 14 4.18 -1.24 12.31
CA GLU A 14 3.85 -0.05 13.09
C GLU A 14 2.33 0.16 13.09
N LYS A 15 1.74 0.38 14.27
CA LYS A 15 0.30 0.60 14.45
C LYS A 15 0.08 1.96 15.09
N GLY A 16 -0.89 2.71 14.58
CA GLY A 16 -1.27 4.01 15.11
C GLY A 16 -2.75 4.30 14.87
N VAL A 17 -3.32 5.19 15.68
CA VAL A 17 -4.67 5.73 15.49
C VAL A 17 -4.53 7.14 14.94
N LEU A 18 -5.17 7.41 13.80
CA LEU A 18 -5.19 8.72 13.15
C LEU A 18 -6.62 9.25 13.09
N THR A 19 -6.78 10.55 13.29
CA THR A 19 -8.03 11.24 13.00
C THR A 19 -8.19 11.40 11.49
N VAL A 20 -9.44 11.56 11.01
CA VAL A 20 -9.73 11.81 9.58
C VAL A 20 -9.01 13.07 9.09
N LYS A 21 -8.95 14.12 9.91
CA LYS A 21 -8.24 15.36 9.59
C LYS A 21 -6.75 15.11 9.33
N GLN A 22 -6.06 14.47 10.28
CA GLN A 22 -4.63 14.14 10.13
C GLN A 22 -4.36 13.28 8.90
N LEU A 23 -5.25 12.33 8.62
CA LEU A 23 -5.12 11.47 7.44
C LEU A 23 -5.24 12.28 6.14
N LEU A 24 -6.21 13.19 6.04
CA LEU A 24 -6.45 13.95 4.82
C LEU A 24 -5.48 15.13 4.62
N GLU A 25 -4.85 15.62 5.68
CA GLU A 25 -3.81 16.67 5.61
C GLU A 25 -2.44 16.15 5.16
N ASP A 26 -2.23 14.82 5.15
CA ASP A 26 -0.96 14.22 4.74
C ASP A 26 -0.80 14.21 3.20
N SER A 27 -0.02 15.17 2.71
CA SER A 27 0.33 15.30 1.29
C SER A 27 1.19 14.16 0.71
N SER A 28 1.77 13.30 1.57
CA SER A 28 2.57 12.16 1.12
C SER A 28 1.73 10.96 0.70
N LEU A 29 0.43 10.98 0.99
CA LEU A 29 -0.49 9.92 0.62
C LEU A 29 -0.69 9.88 -0.89
N THR A 30 -0.49 8.70 -1.47
CA THR A 30 -0.72 8.48 -2.90
C THR A 30 -1.40 7.14 -3.09
N ILE A 31 -2.40 7.10 -3.98
CA ILE A 31 -3.01 5.86 -4.42
C ILE A 31 -2.09 5.23 -5.49
N PRO A 32 -1.59 3.99 -5.28
CA PRO A 32 -0.70 3.37 -6.24
C PRO A 32 -1.42 2.97 -7.54
N GLU A 33 -0.70 2.92 -8.67
CA GLU A 33 -1.27 2.57 -9.98
C GLU A 33 -1.88 1.17 -10.04
N TYR A 34 -1.32 0.23 -9.28
CA TYR A 34 -1.86 -1.13 -9.18
C TYR A 34 -3.16 -1.20 -8.34
N GLN A 35 -3.59 -0.10 -7.73
CA GLN A 35 -4.82 -0.07 -6.96
C GLN A 35 -6.01 -0.24 -7.88
N ARG A 36 -6.82 -1.26 -7.62
CA ARG A 36 -8.06 -1.47 -8.38
C ARG A 36 -9.01 -0.29 -8.19
N PRO A 37 -9.71 0.17 -9.24
CA PRO A 37 -10.77 1.16 -9.10
C PRO A 37 -11.83 0.66 -8.11
N TYR A 38 -12.02 1.39 -7.02
CA TYR A 38 -13.02 1.03 -6.02
C TYR A 38 -14.43 1.34 -6.51
N LYS A 39 -15.35 0.39 -6.28
CA LYS A 39 -16.77 0.51 -6.66
C LYS A 39 -17.60 0.93 -5.45
N TRP A 40 -17.53 2.19 -5.07
CA TRP A 40 -18.47 2.75 -4.11
C TRP A 40 -19.79 3.05 -4.82
N THR A 41 -20.87 2.46 -4.33
CA THR A 41 -22.23 2.79 -4.78
C THR A 41 -22.83 3.86 -3.87
N PRO A 42 -23.87 4.60 -4.32
CA PRO A 42 -24.58 5.55 -3.46
C PRO A 42 -25.09 4.92 -2.15
N ARG A 43 -25.44 3.63 -2.17
CA ARG A 43 -25.83 2.88 -0.97
C ARG A 43 -24.70 2.79 0.05
N ASN A 44 -23.46 2.56 -0.38
CA ASN A 44 -22.31 2.50 0.52
C ASN A 44 -22.03 3.87 1.15
N ILE A 45 -22.17 4.94 0.36
CA ILE A 45 -22.00 6.32 0.82
C ILE A 45 -23.06 6.65 1.89
N ASN A 46 -24.33 6.36 1.62
CA ASN A 46 -25.41 6.61 2.56
C ASN A 46 -25.24 5.83 3.87
N GLN A 47 -24.80 4.57 3.79
CA GLN A 47 -24.52 3.77 4.99
C GLN A 47 -23.41 4.41 5.84
N LEU A 48 -22.32 4.86 5.21
CA LEU A 48 -21.23 5.53 5.92
C LEU A 48 -21.73 6.77 6.67
N PHE A 49 -22.53 7.62 6.02
CA PHE A 49 -23.07 8.81 6.68
C PHE A 49 -24.04 8.47 7.80
N ALA A 50 -24.92 7.48 7.61
CA ALA A 50 -25.82 7.02 8.67
C ALA A 50 -25.04 6.52 9.89
N ASP A 51 -23.96 5.76 9.66
CA ASP A 51 -23.10 5.24 10.72
C ASP A 51 -22.37 6.35 11.47
N ILE A 52 -21.91 7.40 10.78
CA ILE A 52 -21.31 8.59 11.40
C ILE A 52 -22.34 9.33 12.27
N VAL A 53 -23.54 9.57 11.75
CA VAL A 53 -24.60 10.28 12.50
C VAL A 53 -25.03 9.49 13.73
N LEU A 54 -25.19 8.17 13.61
CA LEU A 54 -25.56 7.29 14.72
C LEU A 54 -24.53 7.35 15.87
N HIS A 55 -23.27 7.61 15.55
CA HIS A 55 -22.16 7.56 16.51
C HIS A 55 -21.61 8.93 16.91
N LYS A 56 -22.23 10.02 16.47
CA LYS A 56 -21.74 11.39 16.68
C LYS A 56 -21.59 11.79 18.16
N ASP A 57 -22.41 11.20 19.04
CA ASP A 57 -22.42 11.53 20.47
C ASP A 57 -21.38 10.73 21.27
N LYS A 58 -20.65 9.82 20.62
CA LYS A 58 -19.52 9.10 21.22
C LYS A 58 -18.26 9.97 21.15
N SER A 59 -17.38 9.83 22.14
CA SER A 59 -16.09 10.55 22.19
C SER A 59 -15.18 10.23 21.00
N ALA A 60 -15.31 9.03 20.42
CA ALA A 60 -14.64 8.63 19.18
C ALA A 60 -15.43 7.52 18.46
N TYR A 61 -15.38 7.54 17.12
CA TYR A 61 -15.92 6.49 16.26
C TYR A 61 -14.85 6.00 15.28
N ARG A 62 -14.61 4.69 15.25
CA ARG A 62 -13.61 4.07 14.38
C ARG A 62 -14.24 3.71 13.03
N LEU A 63 -13.86 4.44 11.98
CA LEU A 63 -14.33 4.21 10.62
C LEU A 63 -13.75 2.95 9.96
N GLY A 64 -12.58 2.47 10.44
CA GLY A 64 -11.95 1.28 9.90
C GLY A 64 -10.45 1.20 10.18
N THR A 65 -9.72 0.58 9.27
CA THR A 65 -8.26 0.47 9.28
C THR A 65 -7.76 0.72 7.86
N VAL A 66 -6.71 1.54 7.74
CA VAL A 66 -6.01 1.78 6.49
C VAL A 66 -4.61 1.20 6.63
N VAL A 67 -4.13 0.53 5.59
CA VAL A 67 -2.77 -0.04 5.55
C VAL A 67 -1.95 0.81 4.61
N PHE A 68 -0.83 1.33 5.10
CA PHE A 68 0.14 2.05 4.30
C PHE A 68 1.31 1.15 3.96
N THR A 69 1.86 1.35 2.77
CA THR A 69 3.13 0.74 2.38
C THR A 69 4.10 1.87 2.11
N ARG A 70 5.26 1.84 2.78
CA ARG A 70 6.34 2.77 2.47
C ARG A 70 6.89 2.38 1.10
N ARG A 71 6.63 3.20 0.07
CA ARG A 71 7.25 2.97 -1.25
C ARG A 71 8.77 3.05 -1.06
N PRO A 72 9.54 1.98 -1.33
CA PRO A 72 10.98 2.13 -1.47
C PRO A 72 11.23 3.02 -2.69
N MET A 73 12.08 4.03 -2.55
CA MET A 73 12.54 4.80 -3.70
C MET A 73 13.28 3.84 -4.62
N ILE A 74 12.62 3.38 -5.68
CA ILE A 74 13.26 2.53 -6.70
C ILE A 74 14.31 3.42 -7.37
N LYS A 75 15.61 3.13 -7.17
CA LYS A 75 16.69 3.77 -7.92
C LYS A 75 16.60 3.29 -9.37
N THR A 76 15.88 4.04 -10.21
CA THR A 76 15.81 3.97 -11.70
C THR A 76 15.50 2.61 -12.35
N PRO A 77 14.66 2.57 -13.41
CA PRO A 77 14.53 1.36 -14.21
C PRO A 77 15.88 1.07 -14.88
N VAL A 78 16.46 -0.09 -14.59
CA VAL A 78 17.53 -0.64 -15.41
C VAL A 78 16.95 -0.75 -16.82
N LYS A 79 17.38 0.13 -17.74
CA LYS A 79 17.11 -0.07 -19.16
C LYS A 79 17.78 -1.39 -19.54
N LEU A 80 16.97 -2.44 -19.72
CA LEU A 80 17.43 -3.65 -20.40
C LEU A 80 17.87 -3.21 -21.80
N ASN A 81 19.18 -3.17 -22.02
CA ASN A 81 19.76 -2.91 -23.31
C ASN A 81 19.44 -4.10 -24.22
N ALA A 82 18.51 -3.89 -25.15
CA ALA A 82 18.16 -4.83 -26.22
C ALA A 82 19.28 -4.96 -27.28
N THR A 83 20.54 -5.09 -26.85
CA THR A 83 21.70 -5.25 -27.74
C THR A 83 22.30 -6.66 -27.67
N LEU A 84 21.88 -7.52 -26.71
CA LEU A 84 22.47 -8.84 -26.54
C LEU A 84 21.82 -9.98 -27.36
N TRP A 85 20.76 -9.71 -28.15
CA TRP A 85 20.10 -10.74 -28.99
C TRP A 85 20.42 -10.65 -30.49
N MET A 86 21.24 -9.69 -30.94
CA MET A 86 21.54 -9.47 -32.37
C MET A 86 22.99 -9.85 -32.77
N ALA A 87 23.74 -10.54 -31.92
CA ALA A 87 25.13 -10.93 -32.25
C ALA A 87 25.31 -12.43 -32.52
N SER A 88 24.27 -13.27 -32.41
CA SER A 88 24.35 -14.69 -32.82
C SER A 88 23.88 -14.86 -34.27
N SER A 89 24.65 -14.28 -35.19
CA SER A 89 24.65 -14.63 -36.62
C SER A 89 26.00 -14.27 -37.20
N VAL A 90 27.04 -14.95 -36.71
CA VAL A 90 28.28 -15.09 -37.46
C VAL A 90 28.12 -16.32 -38.34
N HIS A 91 28.26 -16.09 -39.64
CA HIS A 91 28.23 -17.06 -40.72
C HIS A 91 29.20 -18.23 -40.46
N LEU A 92 28.77 -19.45 -40.77
CA LEU A 92 29.66 -20.48 -41.29
C LEU A 92 29.21 -20.81 -42.71
N VAL A 93 30.04 -20.39 -43.66
CA VAL A 93 30.21 -21.06 -44.96
C VAL A 93 30.77 -22.45 -44.70
#